data_AF-A0A1L7AHJ7-F1
#
_entry.id   AF-A0A1L7AHJ7-F1
#
_cell.length_a   1.000
_cell.length_b   1.000
_cell.length_c   1.000
_cell.angle_alpha   90.00
_cell.angle_beta   90.00
_cell.angle_gamma   90.00
#
_symmetry.space_group_name_H-M   'P 1'
#
loop_
_entity.id
_entity.type
_entity.pdbx_description
1 polymer ?
#
loop_
_entity_poly.entity_id
_entity_poly.type
_entity_poly.pdbx_seq_one_letter_code
_entity_poly.pdbx_strand_id
1 'polypeptide(L)'
;MDAIFHLALTASPWRELPAHYGNPDSIARHFRRLTHAGLWEHLLTLLAKSAPNHPLRTIEHRICRAARRAHRILGFRLILLARRLGLRSALPGPPWLLPDPDLSETLSRAKIPDFTGAYGTIGPYRALLRTLRALHRTAAGRARLPNRLRHAWP
;
A
#
# COMPACT_ATOMS: atom_id res chain seq x y z
N MET A 1 -3.71 -10.63 -20.58
CA MET A 1 -3.90 -9.71 -19.44
C MET A 1 -5.19 -9.98 -18.69
N ASP A 2 -6.27 -10.37 -19.37
CA ASP A 2 -7.59 -10.58 -18.75
C ASP A 2 -7.60 -11.65 -17.67
N ALA A 3 -6.86 -12.75 -17.86
CA ALA A 3 -6.68 -13.78 -16.84
C ALA A 3 -6.09 -13.22 -15.52
N ILE A 4 -5.10 -12.33 -15.63
CA ILE A 4 -4.46 -11.69 -14.47
C ILE A 4 -5.46 -10.77 -13.78
N PHE A 5 -6.21 -9.97 -14.54
CA PHE A 5 -7.21 -9.07 -13.97
C PHE A 5 -8.36 -9.81 -13.33
N HIS A 6 -8.86 -10.88 -13.96
CA HIS A 6 -9.88 -11.74 -13.39
C HIS A 6 -9.45 -12.28 -12.03
N LEU A 7 -8.24 -12.84 -11.93
CA LEU A 7 -7.73 -13.35 -10.66
C LEU A 7 -7.33 -12.25 -9.65
N ALA A 8 -6.94 -11.07 -10.11
CA ALA A 8 -6.61 -9.95 -9.22
C ALA A 8 -7.85 -9.43 -8.46
N LEU A 9 -9.02 -9.52 -9.09
CA LEU A 9 -10.30 -9.18 -8.48
C LEU A 9 -10.73 -10.20 -7.42
N THR A 10 -10.20 -11.42 -7.48
CA THR A 10 -10.47 -12.47 -6.49
C THR A 10 -9.33 -12.64 -5.49
N ALA A 11 -9.64 -13.19 -4.31
CA ALA A 11 -8.65 -13.59 -3.33
C ALA A 11 -8.04 -14.99 -3.62
N SER A 12 -8.46 -15.63 -4.72
CA SER A 12 -8.17 -17.01 -5.06
C SER A 12 -6.72 -17.27 -5.44
N PRO A 13 -6.16 -18.46 -5.13
CA PRO A 13 -4.87 -18.89 -5.65
C PRO A 13 -4.87 -19.01 -7.18
N TRP A 14 -3.69 -18.96 -7.81
CA TRP A 14 -3.56 -19.10 -9.26
C TRP A 14 -4.16 -20.41 -9.80
N ARG A 15 -4.14 -21.49 -9.02
CA ARG A 15 -4.67 -22.80 -9.39
C ARG A 15 -6.18 -22.82 -9.65
N GLU A 16 -6.93 -21.87 -9.09
CA GLU A 16 -8.38 -21.75 -9.27
C GLU A 16 -8.76 -20.95 -10.53
N LEU A 17 -7.78 -20.61 -11.38
CA LEU A 17 -8.07 -19.89 -12.60
C LEU A 17 -8.92 -20.75 -13.55
N PRO A 18 -10.01 -20.21 -14.12
CA PRO A 18 -10.84 -20.94 -15.08
C PRO A 18 -10.05 -21.48 -16.27
N ALA A 19 -10.38 -22.69 -16.70
CA ALA A 19 -9.66 -23.42 -17.76
C ALA A 19 -9.63 -22.68 -19.11
N HIS A 20 -10.62 -21.85 -19.41
CA HIS A 20 -10.68 -21.08 -20.65
C HIS A 20 -9.57 -20.01 -20.78
N TYR A 21 -8.93 -19.62 -19.67
CA TYR A 21 -7.77 -18.73 -19.71
C TYR A 21 -6.45 -19.46 -20.02
N GLY A 22 -6.46 -20.80 -20.05
CA GLY A 22 -5.28 -21.62 -20.30
C GLY A 22 -4.56 -22.05 -19.03
N ASN A 23 -3.31 -22.49 -19.17
CA ASN A 23 -2.53 -23.06 -18.06
C ASN A 23 -2.23 -22.03 -16.95
N PRO A 24 -2.72 -22.23 -15.71
CA PRO A 24 -2.49 -21.34 -14.59
C PRO A 24 -1.00 -21.07 -14.28
N ASP A 25 -0.14 -22.07 -14.42
CA ASP A 25 1.28 -21.94 -14.09
C ASP A 25 2.02 -21.04 -15.10
N SER A 26 1.61 -21.08 -16.36
CA SER A 26 2.15 -20.20 -17.39
C SER A 26 1.78 -18.73 -17.11
N ILE A 27 0.55 -18.50 -16.64
CA ILE A 27 0.05 -17.16 -16.31
C ILE A 27 0.70 -16.63 -15.04
N ALA A 28 0.86 -17.46 -14.01
CA ALA A 28 1.57 -17.09 -12.80
C ALA A 28 3.04 -16.73 -13.09
N ARG A 29 3.73 -17.49 -13.96
CA ARG A 29 5.08 -17.17 -14.43
C ARG A 29 5.12 -15.87 -15.22
N HIS A 30 4.17 -15.65 -16.12
CA HIS A 30 4.06 -14.40 -16.87
C HIS A 30 3.83 -13.19 -15.95
N PHE A 31 2.93 -13.31 -14.97
CA PHE A 31 2.70 -12.28 -13.96
C PHE A 31 3.98 -11.92 -13.19
N ARG A 32 4.75 -12.93 -12.75
CA ARG A 32 6.04 -12.70 -12.08
C ARG A 32 7.02 -11.97 -13.01
N ARG A 33 7.13 -12.37 -14.28
CA ARG A 33 7.99 -11.68 -15.27
C ARG A 33 7.61 -10.20 -15.42
N LEU A 34 6.32 -9.91 -15.60
CA LEU A 34 5.82 -8.52 -15.69
C LEU A 34 6.10 -7.73 -14.40
N THR A 35 5.96 -8.38 -13.26
CA THR A 35 6.22 -7.77 -11.95
C THR A 35 7.70 -7.40 -11.81
N HIS A 36 8.62 -8.30 -12.17
CA HIS A 36 10.05 -8.00 -12.15
C HIS A 36 10.46 -6.97 -13.21
N ALA A 37 9.76 -6.92 -14.34
CA ALA A 37 9.95 -5.90 -15.37
C ALA A 37 9.47 -4.49 -14.95
N GLY A 38 8.86 -4.33 -13.77
CA GLY A 38 8.43 -3.03 -13.25
C GLY A 38 7.12 -2.50 -13.86
N LEU A 39 6.31 -3.37 -14.47
CA LEU A 39 5.06 -2.97 -15.12
C LEU A 39 4.11 -2.26 -14.14
N TRP A 40 3.99 -2.76 -12.91
CA TRP A 40 3.02 -2.26 -11.95
C TRP A 40 3.39 -0.87 -11.44
N GLU A 41 4.66 -0.63 -11.15
CA GLU A 41 5.16 0.69 -10.80
C GLU A 41 4.89 1.70 -11.91
N HIS A 42 5.13 1.31 -13.16
CA HIS A 42 4.88 2.16 -14.32
C HIS A 42 3.39 2.49 -14.47
N LEU A 43 2.52 1.47 -14.40
CA LEU A 43 1.06 1.66 -14.50
C LEU A 43 0.50 2.52 -13.37
N LEU A 44 0.94 2.32 -12.12
CA LEU A 44 0.52 3.15 -10.99
C LEU A 44 0.98 4.61 -11.19
N THR A 45 2.21 4.82 -11.66
CA THR A 45 2.73 6.17 -11.94
C THR A 45 1.93 6.84 -13.06
N LEU A 46 1.60 6.11 -14.13
CA LEU A 46 0.75 6.61 -15.21
C LEU A 46 -0.65 6.94 -14.71
N LEU A 47 -1.25 6.09 -13.88
CA LEU A 47 -2.56 6.35 -13.29
C LEU A 47 -2.57 7.64 -12.47
N ALA A 48 -1.57 7.84 -11.63
CA ALA A 48 -1.47 9.05 -10.81
C ALA A 48 -1.34 10.34 -11.65
N LYS A 49 -0.66 10.28 -12.80
CA LYS A 49 -0.50 11.41 -13.72
C LYS A 49 -1.69 11.58 -14.69
N SER A 50 -2.48 10.53 -14.88
CA SER A 50 -3.55 10.52 -15.88
C SER A 50 -4.74 11.39 -15.46
N ALA A 51 -5.26 12.14 -16.43
CA ALA A 51 -6.48 12.94 -16.26
C ALA A 51 -7.69 12.06 -15.93
N PRO A 52 -8.75 12.61 -15.30
CA PRO A 52 -9.96 11.84 -14.94
C PRO A 52 -10.63 11.13 -16.13
N ASN A 53 -10.56 11.70 -17.34
CA ASN A 53 -11.19 11.16 -18.54
C ASN A 53 -10.29 10.16 -19.31
N HIS A 54 -9.11 9.83 -18.79
CA HIS A 54 -8.19 8.93 -19.46
C HIS A 54 -8.73 7.49 -19.42
N PRO A 55 -8.64 6.69 -20.51
CA PRO A 55 -9.16 5.33 -20.55
C PRO A 55 -8.56 4.40 -19.49
N LEU A 56 -7.35 4.71 -18.99
CA LEU A 56 -6.74 3.98 -17.86
C LEU A 56 -7.57 4.08 -16.57
N ARG A 57 -8.34 5.15 -16.36
CA ARG A 57 -9.20 5.31 -15.19
C ARG A 57 -10.30 4.27 -15.15
N THR A 58 -10.82 3.86 -16.31
CA THR A 58 -11.83 2.78 -16.41
C THR A 58 -11.32 1.45 -15.86
N ILE A 59 -10.02 1.18 -15.97
CA ILE A 59 -9.39 -0.06 -15.48
C ILE A 59 -8.55 0.15 -14.20
N GLU A 60 -8.62 1.32 -13.58
CA GLU A 60 -7.83 1.68 -12.40
C GLU A 60 -7.97 0.63 -11.30
N HIS A 61 -9.22 0.23 -10.98
CA HIS A 61 -9.48 -0.75 -9.94
C HIS A 61 -8.76 -2.09 -10.23
N ARG A 62 -8.79 -2.56 -11.47
CA ARG A 62 -8.14 -3.83 -11.88
C ARG A 62 -6.61 -3.73 -11.75
N ILE A 63 -6.03 -2.59 -12.15
CA ILE A 63 -4.59 -2.33 -12.03
C ILE A 63 -4.19 -2.29 -10.55
N CYS A 64 -4.91 -1.52 -9.72
CA CYS A 64 -4.67 -1.41 -8.29
C CYS A 64 -4.73 -2.79 -7.59
N ARG A 65 -5.73 -3.61 -7.94
CA ARG A 65 -5.86 -4.97 -7.40
C ARG A 65 -4.74 -5.91 -7.85
N ALA A 66 -4.31 -5.80 -9.10
CA ALA A 66 -3.18 -6.58 -9.60
C ALA A 66 -1.85 -6.16 -8.94
N ALA A 67 -1.63 -4.85 -8.77
CA ALA A 67 -0.50 -4.30 -8.02
C ALA A 67 -0.50 -4.76 -6.56
N ARG A 68 -1.66 -4.81 -5.90
CA ARG A 68 -1.80 -5.34 -4.53
C ARG A 68 -1.29 -6.79 -4.42
N ARG A 69 -1.56 -7.62 -5.43
CA ARG A 69 -1.03 -8.99 -5.49
C ARG A 69 0.49 -9.00 -5.76
N ALA A 70 0.97 -8.10 -6.61
CA ALA A 70 2.39 -7.92 -6.93
C ALA A 70 3.23 -7.45 -5.74
N HIS A 71 2.64 -6.77 -4.74
CA HIS A 71 3.33 -6.39 -3.51
C HIS A 71 3.98 -7.58 -2.79
N ARG A 72 3.41 -8.80 -2.89
CA ARG A 72 4.03 -10.00 -2.30
C ARG A 72 5.37 -10.38 -2.94
N ILE A 73 5.65 -9.88 -4.14
CA ILE A 73 6.88 -10.10 -4.91
C ILE A 73 7.81 -8.89 -4.76
N LEU A 74 7.30 -7.67 -5.01
CA LEU A 74 8.09 -6.44 -4.98
C LEU A 74 8.36 -5.92 -3.56
N GLY A 75 7.61 -6.41 -2.57
CA GLY A 75 7.75 -6.03 -1.19
C GLY A 75 7.46 -4.55 -0.96
N PHE A 76 8.23 -3.96 -0.04
CA PHE A 76 7.97 -2.64 0.52
C PHE A 76 7.99 -1.50 -0.51
N ARG A 77 8.81 -1.63 -1.58
CA ARG A 77 8.95 -0.60 -2.63
C ARG A 77 7.60 -0.21 -3.25
N LEU A 78 6.76 -1.21 -3.54
CA LEU A 78 5.46 -0.98 -4.17
C LEU A 78 4.47 -0.30 -3.20
N ILE A 79 4.52 -0.63 -1.90
CA ILE A 79 3.69 0.05 -0.89
C ILE A 79 4.04 1.52 -0.84
N LEU A 80 5.33 1.84 -0.77
CA LEU A 80 5.79 3.22 -0.69
C LEU A 80 5.38 4.02 -1.91
N LEU A 81 5.54 3.46 -3.10
CA LEU A 81 5.11 4.09 -4.35
C LEU A 81 3.61 4.33 -4.34
N ALA A 82 2.80 3.33 -4.03
CA ALA A 82 1.35 3.47 -3.98
C ALA A 82 0.89 4.53 -2.96
N ARG A 83 1.56 4.62 -1.80
CA ARG A 83 1.30 5.66 -0.79
C ARG A 83 1.61 7.06 -1.32
N ARG A 84 2.81 7.26 -1.89
CA ARG A 84 3.24 8.56 -2.42
C ARG A 84 2.35 9.05 -3.56
N LEU A 85 1.85 8.13 -4.37
CA LEU A 85 0.90 8.43 -5.45
C LEU A 85 -0.55 8.64 -4.96
N GLY A 86 -0.83 8.44 -3.68
CA GLY A 86 -2.18 8.56 -3.12
C GLY A 86 -3.15 7.45 -3.55
N LEU A 87 -2.67 6.38 -4.19
CA LEU A 87 -3.49 5.28 -4.71
C LEU A 87 -3.81 4.26 -3.63
N ARG A 88 -4.75 4.61 -2.73
CA ARG A 88 -5.12 3.81 -1.55
C ARG A 88 -5.64 2.41 -1.90
N SER A 89 -6.32 2.26 -3.04
CA SER A 89 -6.82 0.97 -3.52
C SER A 89 -5.70 0.01 -3.97
N ALA A 90 -4.49 0.52 -4.26
CA ALA A 90 -3.34 -0.35 -4.57
C ALA A 90 -2.69 -0.95 -3.31
N LEU A 91 -3.01 -0.41 -2.12
CA LEU A 91 -2.43 -0.86 -0.86
C LEU A 91 -3.02 -2.21 -0.42
N PRO A 92 -2.22 -3.07 0.25
CA PRO A 92 -2.67 -4.36 0.79
C PRO A 92 -3.59 -4.22 2.02
N GLY A 93 -3.73 -3.02 2.57
CA GLY A 93 -4.55 -2.73 3.72
C GLY A 93 -4.58 -1.24 4.04
N PRO A 94 -5.14 -0.88 5.20
CA PRO A 94 -5.31 0.51 5.58
C PRO A 94 -3.99 1.29 5.70
N PRO A 95 -3.94 2.56 5.27
CA PRO A 95 -2.72 3.37 5.32
C PRO A 95 -2.11 3.48 6.72
N TRP A 96 -2.92 3.55 7.78
CA TRP A 96 -2.42 3.68 9.15
C TRP A 96 -1.80 2.40 9.72
N LEU A 97 -1.99 1.24 9.06
CA LEU A 97 -1.31 -0.01 9.42
C LEU A 97 -0.04 -0.25 8.61
N LEU A 98 0.19 0.56 7.57
CA LEU A 98 1.33 0.45 6.69
C LEU A 98 2.38 1.50 7.07
N PRO A 99 3.66 1.24 6.76
CA PRO A 99 4.71 2.22 7.05
C PRO A 99 4.47 3.48 6.23
N ASP A 100 4.79 4.62 6.83
CA ASP A 100 4.55 5.93 6.23
C ASP A 100 5.87 6.58 5.79
N PRO A 101 6.11 6.77 4.47
CA PRO A 101 7.36 7.33 3.97
C PRO A 101 7.59 8.76 4.45
N ASP A 102 6.52 9.52 4.62
CA ASP A 102 6.60 10.97 4.86
C ASP A 102 6.35 11.28 6.34
N LEU A 103 6.40 10.26 7.20
CA LEU A 103 6.23 10.40 8.65
C LEU A 103 7.28 11.33 9.23
N SER A 104 8.54 11.16 8.81
CA SER A 104 9.63 12.00 9.31
C SER A 104 9.46 13.47 8.90
N GLU A 105 8.99 13.73 7.68
CA GLU A 105 8.71 15.09 7.20
C GLU A 105 7.48 15.70 7.89
N THR A 106 6.49 14.87 8.22
CA THR A 106 5.31 15.30 8.97
C THR A 106 5.70 15.66 10.41
N LEU A 107 6.56 14.85 11.03
CA LEU A 107 7.06 15.07 12.38
C LEU A 107 8.01 16.25 12.49
N SER A 108 8.84 16.51 11.48
CA SER A 108 9.74 17.68 11.51
C SER A 108 8.98 19.01 11.52
N ARG A 109 7.73 19.02 11.04
CA ARG A 109 6.82 20.17 11.09
C ARG A 109 6.01 20.25 12.40
N ALA A 110 6.03 19.21 13.22
CA ALA A 110 5.29 19.18 14.47
C ALA A 110 5.93 20.14 15.49
N LYS A 111 5.14 21.03 16.06
CA LYS A 111 5.60 21.92 17.14
C LYS A 111 5.85 21.09 18.39
N ILE A 112 7.10 21.08 18.85
CA ILE A 112 7.47 20.46 20.11
C ILE A 112 7.28 21.53 21.21
N PRO A 113 6.50 21.25 22.26
CA PRO A 113 6.40 22.17 23.39
C PRO A 113 7.76 22.36 24.06
N ASP A 114 8.10 23.61 24.37
CA ASP A 114 9.33 23.94 25.07
C ASP A 114 9.34 23.34 26.47
N PHE A 115 10.41 22.64 26.83
CA PHE A 115 10.61 22.09 28.16
C PHE A 115 11.49 23.05 28.98
N THR A 116 10.86 23.93 29.74
CA THR A 116 11.57 24.95 30.55
C THR A 116 11.83 24.51 31.99
N GLY A 117 11.33 23.34 32.40
CA GLY A 117 11.43 22.84 33.79
C GLY A 117 10.48 23.54 34.78
N ALA A 118 9.73 24.56 34.33
CA ALA A 118 8.76 25.28 35.14
C ALA A 118 7.53 24.42 35.47
N TYR A 119 6.88 24.72 36.60
CA TYR A 119 5.64 24.07 37.02
C TYR A 119 4.56 24.23 35.92
N GLY A 120 3.91 23.12 35.56
CA GLY A 120 2.92 23.07 34.47
C GLY A 120 3.46 22.61 33.11
N THR A 121 4.78 22.65 32.86
CA THR A 121 5.37 22.19 31.57
C THR A 121 5.59 20.66 31.51
N ILE A 122 5.65 19.99 32.67
CA ILE A 122 5.87 18.54 32.78
C ILE A 122 4.69 17.72 32.21
N GLY A 123 3.46 18.16 32.46
CA GLY A 123 2.23 17.50 31.99
C GLY A 123 2.15 17.34 30.47
N PRO A 124 2.19 18.43 29.69
CA PRO A 124 2.14 18.38 28.23
C PRO A 124 3.35 17.66 27.63
N TYR A 125 4.54 17.83 28.21
CA TYR A 125 5.74 17.12 27.74
C TYR A 125 5.62 15.59 27.94
N ARG A 126 5.10 15.13 29.09
CA ARG A 126 4.79 13.71 29.29
C ARG A 126 3.74 13.19 28.30
N ALA A 127 2.73 14.00 27.96
CA ALA A 127 1.74 13.64 26.94
C ALA A 127 2.39 13.46 25.57
N LEU A 128 3.24 14.42 25.15
CA LEU A 128 4.02 14.33 23.91
C LEU A 128 4.84 13.03 23.88
N LEU A 129 5.65 12.75 24.91
CA LEU A 129 6.47 11.55 24.95
C LEU A 129 5.64 10.25 24.85
N ARG A 130 4.45 10.20 25.48
CA ARG A 130 3.54 9.06 25.31
C ARG A 130 3.07 8.93 23.86
N THR A 131 2.72 10.04 23.21
CA THR A 131 2.30 10.02 21.80
C THR A 131 3.43 9.58 20.87
N LEU A 132 4.65 10.11 21.04
CA LEU A 132 5.83 9.72 20.26
C LEU A 132 6.17 8.25 20.48
N ARG A 133 6.07 7.74 21.71
CA ARG A 133 6.26 6.31 22.00
C ARG A 133 5.20 5.44 21.33
N ALA A 134 3.95 5.87 21.33
CA ALA A 134 2.87 5.15 20.64
C ALA A 134 3.10 5.15 19.12
N LEU A 135 3.49 6.31 18.56
CA LEU A 135 3.80 6.47 17.14
C LEU A 135 5.01 5.64 16.73
N HIS A 136 6.07 5.61 17.52
CA HIS A 136 7.27 4.80 17.23
C HIS A 136 6.93 3.31 17.12
N ARG A 137 5.98 2.80 17.93
CA ARG A 137 5.51 1.41 17.83
C ARG A 137 4.76 1.12 16.53
N THR A 138 4.17 2.13 15.88
CA THR A 138 3.39 1.97 14.65
C THR A 138 4.08 2.49 13.39
N ALA A 139 5.17 3.24 13.53
CA ALA A 139 5.90 3.88 12.44
C ALA A 139 6.40 2.89 11.38
N ALA A 140 6.85 1.71 11.81
CA ALA A 140 7.28 0.62 10.92
C ALA A 140 6.11 -0.15 10.28
N GLY A 141 4.87 0.29 10.48
CA GLY A 141 3.67 -0.47 10.13
C GLY A 141 3.53 -1.77 10.93
N ARG A 142 2.51 -2.56 10.61
CA ARG A 142 2.35 -3.90 11.19
C ARG A 142 2.94 -4.96 10.27
N ALA A 143 3.74 -5.86 10.85
CA ALA A 143 4.31 -7.02 10.13
C ALA A 143 3.24 -7.94 9.54
N ARG A 144 2.06 -8.02 10.17
CA ARG A 144 0.91 -8.82 9.70
C ARG A 144 -0.37 -8.02 9.77
N LEU A 145 -1.13 -8.05 8.67
CA LEU A 145 -2.48 -7.51 8.62
C LEU A 145 -3.48 -8.57 9.11
N PRO A 146 -4.45 -8.20 9.96
CA PRO A 146 -5.55 -9.09 10.35
C PRO A 146 -6.29 -9.64 9.12
N ASN A 147 -6.65 -10.92 9.13
CA ASN A 147 -7.34 -11.56 8.00
C ASN A 147 -8.65 -10.84 7.65
N ARG A 148 -9.41 -10.36 8.64
CA ARG A 148 -10.65 -9.58 8.42
C ARG A 148 -10.38 -8.37 7.51
N LEU A 149 -9.30 -7.64 7.76
CA LEU A 149 -8.93 -6.46 6.97
C LEU A 149 -8.37 -6.83 5.59
N ARG A 150 -7.71 -7.98 5.42
CA ARG A 150 -7.24 -8.45 4.10
C ARG A 150 -8.39 -8.65 3.12
N HIS A 151 -9.54 -9.14 3.59
CA HIS A 151 -10.70 -9.43 2.74
C HIS A 151 -11.66 -8.24 2.62
N ALA A 152 -11.78 -7.41 3.66
CA ALA A 152 -12.68 -6.26 3.66
C ALA A 152 -12.09 -5.00 3.02
N TRP A 153 -10.79 -4.96 2.71
CA TRP A 153 -10.16 -3.76 2.15
C TRP A 153 -10.49 -3.59 0.65
N PRO A 154 -11.12 -2.47 0.25
CA PRO A 154 -11.57 -2.23 -1.13
C PRO A 154 -10.41 -2.18 -2.13
#